data_AF-C3S7U6-F1
#
_entry.id   AF-C3S7U6-F1
#
_cell.length_a   1.000
_cell.length_b   1.000
_cell.length_c   1.000
_cell.angle_alpha   90.00
_cell.angle_beta   90.00
_cell.angle_gamma   90.00
#
_symmetry.space_group_name_H-M   'P 1'
#
loop_
_entity.id
_entity.type
_entity.pdbx_description
1 polymer ?
#
loop_
_entity_poly.entity_id
_entity_poly.type
_entity_poly.pdbx_seq_one_letter_code
_entity_poly.pdbx_strand_id
1 'polypeptide(L)'
;GGFSSRRCRNIETAVSGAGLGIKVSTAIYMGATTDTYPPSHGRFTDEYKNFLQPVIDFLVSKQSPLLLNNYPYFSYKDNMNDIPLEYALFKPTPVVSDDQYSYQNLFDANLDSVYAALEKSGGGSLEIVVSESGWPTEGGPGTSVENAKTYVNNLIQHVKNGSP
;
A
#
# COMPACT_ATOMS: atom_id res chain seq x y z
N GLY A 1 -15.17 9.73 12.63
CA GLY A 1 -13.73 9.50 12.93
C GLY A 1 -13.44 8.57 14.10
N GLY A 2 -14.16 8.62 15.23
CA GLY A 2 -13.69 7.99 16.49
C GLY A 2 -13.86 6.47 16.68
N PHE A 3 -14.47 5.74 15.74
CA PHE A 3 -14.84 4.34 15.96
C PHE A 3 -13.67 3.36 15.76
N SER A 4 -12.86 3.54 14.71
CA SER A 4 -11.73 2.67 14.42
C SER A 4 -10.62 2.79 15.46
N SER A 5 -10.17 4.02 15.76
CA SER A 5 -9.13 4.25 16.77
C SER A 5 -9.53 3.79 18.18
N ARG A 6 -10.82 3.87 18.54
CA ARG A 6 -11.33 3.35 19.82
C ARG A 6 -11.28 1.82 19.89
N ARG A 7 -11.60 1.13 18.80
CA ARG A 7 -11.47 -0.34 18.72
C ARG A 7 -10.01 -0.77 18.81
N CYS A 8 -9.11 -0.11 18.10
CA CYS A 8 -7.67 -0.39 18.19
C CYS A 8 -7.16 -0.24 19.63
N ARG A 9 -7.54 0.84 20.34
CA ARG A 9 -7.18 1.03 21.75
C ARG A 9 -7.72 -0.07 22.67
N ASN A 10 -8.98 -0.48 22.49
CA ASN A 10 -9.58 -1.54 23.30
C ASN A 10 -8.86 -2.89 23.12
N ILE A 11 -8.57 -3.25 21.87
CA ILE A 11 -7.84 -4.48 21.55
C ILE A 11 -6.42 -4.41 22.10
N GLU A 12 -5.74 -3.28 21.93
CA GLU A 12 -4.38 -3.06 22.43
C GLU A 12 -4.31 -3.20 23.95
N THR A 13 -5.26 -2.62 24.68
CA THR A 13 -5.33 -2.78 26.13
C THR A 13 -5.47 -4.25 26.54
N ALA A 14 -6.31 -5.01 25.82
CA ALA A 14 -6.52 -6.43 26.11
C ALA A 14 -5.27 -7.28 25.84
N VAL A 15 -4.63 -7.11 24.68
CA VAL A 15 -3.45 -7.92 24.30
C VAL A 15 -2.20 -7.55 25.10
N SER A 16 -2.02 -6.26 25.41
CA SER A 16 -0.93 -5.78 26.27
C SER A 16 -1.14 -6.23 27.71
N GLY A 17 -2.37 -6.15 28.24
CA GLY A 17 -2.70 -6.65 29.58
C GLY A 17 -2.51 -8.16 29.75
N ALA A 18 -2.66 -8.93 28.66
CA ALA A 18 -2.39 -10.35 28.63
C ALA A 18 -0.91 -10.72 28.33
N GLY A 19 -0.05 -9.72 28.09
CA GLY A 19 1.39 -9.96 27.83
C GLY A 19 1.70 -10.66 26.51
N LEU A 20 0.82 -10.56 25.50
CA LEU A 20 0.90 -11.38 24.28
C LEU A 20 1.93 -10.88 23.26
N GLY A 21 2.44 -9.65 23.38
CA GLY A 21 3.39 -9.06 22.42
C GLY A 21 2.82 -8.85 21.01
N ILE A 22 1.49 -8.87 20.84
CA ILE A 22 0.81 -8.73 19.55
C ILE A 22 0.62 -7.24 19.22
N LYS A 23 1.10 -6.82 18.04
CA LYS A 23 0.88 -5.46 17.51
C LYS A 23 -0.54 -5.33 16.95
N VAL A 24 -1.21 -4.22 17.27
CA VAL A 24 -2.56 -3.91 16.75
C VAL A 24 -2.42 -2.95 15.58
N SER A 25 -3.02 -3.30 14.45
CA SER A 25 -2.99 -2.49 13.23
C SER A 25 -4.38 -2.30 12.61
N THR A 26 -4.44 -1.61 11.46
CA THR A 26 -5.60 -1.55 10.57
C THR A 26 -5.14 -1.70 9.12
N ALA A 27 -6.03 -2.19 8.26
CA ALA A 27 -5.81 -2.22 6.81
C ALA A 27 -6.43 -1.01 6.12
N ILE A 28 -5.71 -0.47 5.15
CA ILE A 28 -6.20 0.48 4.13
C ILE A 28 -5.96 -0.10 2.74
N TYR A 29 -6.46 0.58 1.71
CA TYR A 29 -6.21 0.24 0.30
C TYR A 29 -5.89 1.52 -0.47
N MET A 30 -5.41 1.38 -1.70
CA MET A 30 -4.97 2.51 -2.55
C MET A 30 -6.05 3.58 -2.78
N GLY A 31 -7.34 3.28 -2.65
CA GLY A 31 -8.39 4.30 -2.76
C GLY A 31 -8.41 5.33 -1.63
N ALA A 32 -7.63 5.12 -0.56
CA ALA A 32 -7.41 6.12 0.48
C ALA A 32 -6.41 7.21 0.05
N THR A 33 -5.64 7.01 -1.03
CA THR A 33 -4.64 7.96 -1.53
C THR A 33 -5.05 8.63 -2.85
N THR A 34 -4.45 9.79 -3.12
CA THR A 34 -4.56 10.57 -4.36
C THR A 34 -3.21 11.21 -4.68
N ASP A 35 -3.10 11.77 -5.89
CA ASP A 35 -1.92 12.46 -6.40
C ASP A 35 -0.67 11.56 -6.37
N THR A 36 -0.86 10.29 -6.70
CA THR A 36 0.16 9.22 -6.61
C THR A 36 1.12 9.20 -7.81
N TYR A 37 1.13 10.25 -8.64
CA TYR A 37 2.08 10.40 -9.74
C TYR A 37 2.69 11.82 -9.75
N PRO A 38 4.04 11.93 -9.65
CA PRO A 38 4.95 10.85 -9.27
C PRO A 38 4.70 10.39 -7.80
N PRO A 39 5.20 9.22 -7.37
CA PRO A 39 4.92 8.67 -6.03
C PRO A 39 5.17 9.61 -4.85
N SER A 40 6.23 10.42 -4.89
CA SER A 40 6.55 11.45 -3.90
C SER A 40 5.43 12.46 -3.65
N HIS A 41 4.50 12.63 -4.59
CA HIS A 41 3.32 13.49 -4.44
C HIS A 41 2.18 12.85 -3.64
N GLY A 42 2.20 11.53 -3.46
CA GLY A 42 1.15 10.76 -2.81
C GLY A 42 0.69 11.35 -1.48
N ARG A 43 -0.63 11.47 -1.31
CA ARG A 43 -1.26 11.94 -0.08
C ARG A 43 -2.57 11.22 0.17
N PHE A 44 -3.04 11.18 1.41
CA PHE A 44 -4.40 10.71 1.69
C PHE A 44 -5.43 11.68 1.11
N THR A 45 -6.56 11.14 0.63
CA THR A 45 -7.70 11.95 0.21
C THR A 45 -8.27 12.71 1.42
N ASP A 46 -8.93 13.84 1.16
CA ASP A 46 -9.48 14.68 2.24
C ASP A 46 -10.55 13.94 3.06
N GLU A 47 -11.32 13.05 2.40
CA GLU A 47 -12.28 12.17 3.04
C GLU A 47 -11.61 11.24 4.07
N TYR A 48 -10.51 10.60 3.67
CA TYR A 48 -9.81 9.65 4.53
C TYR A 48 -8.92 10.33 5.58
N LYS A 49 -8.39 11.52 5.30
CA LYS A 49 -7.47 12.24 6.20
C LYS A 49 -8.03 12.40 7.61
N ASN A 50 -9.28 12.84 7.73
CA ASN A 50 -9.94 13.03 9.03
C ASN A 50 -10.20 11.72 9.79
N PHE A 51 -10.31 10.60 9.06
CA PHE A 51 -10.53 9.29 9.66
C PHE A 51 -9.22 8.60 10.03
N LEU A 52 -8.19 8.75 9.20
CA LEU A 52 -6.90 8.11 9.37
C LEU A 52 -6.00 8.81 10.38
N GLN A 53 -6.10 10.14 10.57
CA GLN A 53 -5.19 10.83 11.49
C GLN A 53 -5.18 10.21 12.91
N PRO A 54 -6.33 9.97 13.57
CA PRO A 54 -6.32 9.35 14.91
C PRO A 54 -5.85 7.89 14.92
N VAL A 55 -5.85 7.22 13.76
CA VAL A 55 -5.32 5.87 13.59
C VAL A 55 -3.81 5.93 13.45
N ILE A 56 -3.29 6.81 12.59
CA ILE A 56 -1.86 7.05 12.40
C ILE A 56 -1.21 7.39 13.74
N ASP A 57 -1.77 8.35 14.48
CA ASP A 57 -1.27 8.74 15.81
C ASP A 57 -1.20 7.55 16.78
N PHE A 58 -2.23 6.70 16.75
CA PHE A 58 -2.26 5.48 17.56
C PHE A 58 -1.15 4.50 17.15
N LEU A 59 -1.02 4.21 15.85
CA LEU A 59 -0.01 3.29 15.34
C LEU A 59 1.41 3.77 15.65
N VAL A 60 1.66 5.09 15.51
CA VAL A 60 2.95 5.71 15.84
C VAL A 60 3.26 5.52 17.32
N SER A 61 2.29 5.81 18.20
CA SER A 61 2.46 5.66 19.66
C SER A 61 2.74 4.21 20.10
N LYS A 62 2.32 3.23 19.30
CA LYS A 62 2.46 1.80 19.57
C LYS A 62 3.53 1.12 18.71
N GLN A 63 4.26 1.88 17.90
CA GLN A 63 5.23 1.36 16.93
C GLN A 63 4.66 0.17 16.13
N SER A 64 3.38 0.28 15.77
CA SER A 64 2.64 -0.75 15.05
C SER A 64 2.59 -0.42 13.57
N PRO A 65 2.74 -1.39 12.66
CA PRO A 65 2.74 -1.11 11.23
C PRO A 65 1.35 -0.65 10.77
N LEU A 66 1.26 -0.05 9.59
CA LEU A 66 0.01 0.08 8.84
C LEU A 66 -0.11 -1.09 7.85
N LEU A 67 -1.27 -1.72 7.75
CA LEU A 67 -1.51 -2.74 6.73
C LEU A 67 -2.03 -2.09 5.44
N LEU A 68 -1.53 -2.52 4.29
CA LEU A 68 -1.91 -2.02 2.97
C LEU A 68 -2.34 -3.16 2.04
N ASN A 69 -3.55 -3.02 1.49
CA ASN A 69 -4.02 -3.84 0.38
C ASN A 69 -3.60 -3.15 -0.93
N ASN A 70 -2.49 -3.61 -1.53
CA ASN A 70 -1.92 -3.05 -2.75
C ASN A 70 -2.18 -3.98 -3.94
N TYR A 71 -3.08 -3.55 -4.83
CA TYR A 71 -3.49 -4.29 -6.03
C TYR A 71 -3.19 -3.46 -7.29
N PRO A 72 -1.99 -3.58 -7.88
CA PRO A 72 -1.60 -2.91 -9.13
C PRO A 72 -2.59 -3.12 -10.28
N TYR A 73 -3.33 -4.23 -10.28
CA TYR A 73 -4.39 -4.51 -11.26
C TYR A 73 -5.41 -3.38 -11.36
N PHE A 74 -5.87 -2.81 -10.23
CA PHE A 74 -6.91 -1.77 -10.27
C PHE A 74 -6.36 -0.47 -10.84
N SER A 75 -5.15 -0.06 -10.44
CA SER A 75 -4.45 1.08 -11.04
C SER A 75 -4.29 0.92 -12.56
N TYR A 76 -3.84 -0.26 -13.01
CA TYR A 76 -3.74 -0.58 -14.44
C TYR A 76 -5.10 -0.49 -15.14
N LYS A 77 -6.12 -1.18 -14.62
CA LYS A 77 -7.45 -1.25 -15.23
C LYS A 77 -8.07 0.14 -15.40
N ASP A 78 -7.87 1.01 -14.42
CA ASP A 78 -8.48 2.34 -14.39
C ASP A 78 -7.69 3.37 -15.21
N ASN A 79 -6.41 3.11 -15.53
CA ASN A 79 -5.59 3.99 -16.37
C ASN A 79 -4.71 3.25 -17.40
N MET A 80 -5.32 2.42 -18.24
CA MET A 80 -4.61 1.58 -19.22
C MET A 80 -3.88 2.38 -20.33
N ASN A 81 -4.21 3.66 -20.52
CA ASN A 81 -3.53 4.50 -21.51
C ASN A 81 -2.14 4.94 -21.05
N ASP A 82 -1.99 5.17 -19.73
CA ASP A 82 -0.75 5.68 -19.15
C ASP A 82 0.04 4.61 -18.39
N ILE A 83 -0.62 3.52 -17.97
CA ILE A 83 -0.02 2.42 -17.22
C ILE A 83 0.09 1.18 -18.13
N PRO A 84 1.29 0.86 -18.63
CA PRO A 84 1.52 -0.37 -19.38
C PRO A 84 1.24 -1.60 -18.52
N LEU A 85 0.69 -2.64 -19.13
CA LEU A 85 0.43 -3.91 -18.45
C LEU A 85 1.72 -4.51 -17.89
N GLU A 86 2.81 -4.40 -18.64
CA GLU A 86 4.14 -4.88 -18.27
C GLU A 86 4.63 -4.26 -16.95
N TYR A 87 4.41 -2.96 -16.76
CA TYR A 87 4.81 -2.23 -15.56
C TYR A 87 4.05 -2.74 -14.32
N ALA A 88 2.77 -3.08 -14.49
CA ALA A 88 1.93 -3.63 -13.44
C ALA A 88 2.21 -5.13 -13.16
N LEU A 89 2.85 -5.84 -14.11
CA LEU A 89 3.20 -7.26 -14.01
C LEU A 89 4.67 -7.51 -13.65
N PHE A 90 5.43 -6.49 -13.21
CA PHE A 90 6.87 -6.58 -12.94
C PHE A 90 7.69 -7.08 -14.14
N LYS A 91 7.25 -6.75 -15.36
CA LYS A 91 8.00 -7.04 -16.59
C LYS A 91 8.84 -5.82 -16.96
N PRO A 92 9.90 -5.98 -17.78
CA PRO A 92 10.72 -4.86 -18.20
C PRO A 92 9.89 -3.76 -18.90
N THR A 93 10.00 -2.53 -18.39
CA THR A 93 9.42 -1.30 -18.96
C THR A 93 10.40 -0.14 -18.82
N PRO A 94 10.18 0.99 -19.52
CA PRO A 94 10.79 2.25 -19.12
C PRO A 94 10.55 2.52 -17.63
N VAL A 95 11.56 3.06 -16.98
CA VAL A 95 11.52 3.41 -15.55
C VAL A 95 10.70 4.68 -15.37
N VAL A 96 9.88 4.73 -14.32
CA VAL A 96 9.25 5.97 -13.85
C VAL A 96 10.22 6.66 -12.90
N SER A 97 10.72 7.84 -13.28
CA SER A 97 11.62 8.65 -12.45
C SER A 97 10.84 9.61 -11.55
N ASP A 98 11.29 9.73 -10.31
CA ASP A 98 10.72 10.60 -9.28
C ASP A 98 11.86 11.13 -8.40
N ASP A 99 12.39 12.30 -8.77
CA ASP A 99 13.62 12.86 -8.21
C ASP A 99 14.79 11.85 -8.19
N GLN A 100 15.17 11.39 -7.00
CA GLN A 100 16.25 10.43 -6.76
C GLN A 100 15.79 8.96 -6.82
N TYR A 101 14.49 8.72 -6.91
CA TYR A 101 13.88 7.40 -6.97
C TYR A 101 13.54 7.00 -8.41
N SER A 102 13.50 5.69 -8.63
CA SER A 102 13.32 5.09 -9.94
C SER A 102 12.52 3.80 -9.81
N TYR A 103 11.31 3.81 -10.33
CA TYR A 103 10.36 2.71 -10.21
C TYR A 103 10.34 1.86 -11.47
N GLN A 104 10.67 0.59 -11.30
CA GLN A 104 10.65 -0.43 -12.36
C GLN A 104 9.34 -1.21 -12.40
N ASN A 105 8.49 -1.06 -11.38
CA ASN A 105 7.20 -1.72 -11.32
C ASN A 105 6.19 -0.84 -10.56
N LEU A 106 4.91 -1.04 -10.87
CA LEU A 106 3.81 -0.27 -10.28
C LEU A 106 3.59 -0.57 -8.79
N PHE A 107 3.98 -1.76 -8.33
CA PHE A 107 3.80 -2.15 -6.94
C PHE A 107 4.64 -1.26 -6.00
N ASP A 108 5.90 -1.03 -6.34
CA ASP A 108 6.81 -0.16 -5.57
C ASP A 108 6.36 1.30 -5.65
N ALA A 109 5.95 1.78 -6.83
CA ALA A 109 5.44 3.14 -6.99
C ALA A 109 4.17 3.38 -6.14
N ASN A 110 3.25 2.41 -6.11
CA ASN A 110 2.07 2.48 -5.25
C ASN A 110 2.44 2.47 -3.76
N LEU A 111 3.37 1.60 -3.36
CA LEU A 111 3.82 1.50 -1.97
C LEU A 111 4.46 2.81 -1.50
N ASP A 112 5.35 3.40 -2.31
CA ASP A 112 6.03 4.63 -1.96
C ASP A 112 5.09 5.84 -1.94
N SER A 113 4.05 5.83 -2.78
CA SER A 113 2.97 6.82 -2.71
C SER A 113 2.26 6.83 -1.34
N VAL A 114 2.14 5.66 -0.70
CA VAL A 114 1.56 5.55 0.65
C VAL A 114 2.56 5.98 1.72
N TYR A 115 3.85 5.67 1.55
CA TYR A 115 4.90 6.23 2.44
C TYR A 115 4.92 7.77 2.39
N ALA A 116 4.92 8.36 1.21
CA ALA A 116 4.83 9.81 1.03
C ALA A 116 3.56 10.41 1.69
N ALA A 117 2.43 9.70 1.60
CA ALA A 117 1.18 10.11 2.25
C ALA A 117 1.26 10.05 3.79
N LEU A 118 1.92 9.04 4.34
CA LEU A 118 2.18 8.88 5.76
C LEU A 118 3.10 9.99 6.29
N GLU A 119 4.20 10.29 5.59
CA GLU A 119 5.12 11.37 5.97
C GLU A 119 4.39 12.71 6.10
N LYS A 120 3.56 13.07 5.11
CA LYS A 120 2.73 14.28 5.11
C LYS A 120 1.66 14.32 6.22
N SER A 121 1.39 13.17 6.84
CA SER A 121 0.38 13.01 7.89
C SER A 121 1.00 12.73 9.27
N GLY A 122 2.32 12.91 9.42
CA GLY A 122 3.03 12.67 10.68
C GLY A 122 3.28 11.19 11.02
N GLY A 123 3.04 10.30 10.05
CA GLY A 123 3.21 8.85 10.17
C GLY A 123 4.51 8.31 9.57
N GLY A 124 5.51 9.16 9.29
CA GLY A 124 6.74 8.76 8.60
C GLY A 124 7.62 7.73 9.34
N SER A 125 7.35 7.46 10.62
CA SER A 125 8.02 6.40 11.39
C SER A 125 7.33 5.03 11.30
N LEU A 126 6.19 4.94 10.60
CA LEU A 126 5.44 3.71 10.45
C LEU A 126 6.02 2.84 9.34
N GLU A 127 6.16 1.56 9.62
CA GLU A 127 6.36 0.53 8.60
C GLU A 127 5.02 0.24 7.91
N ILE A 128 5.04 0.02 6.60
CA ILE A 128 3.91 -0.53 5.86
C ILE A 128 4.13 -2.04 5.67
N VAL A 129 3.11 -2.83 6.00
CA VAL A 129 3.04 -4.25 5.66
C VAL A 129 1.97 -4.44 4.59
N VAL A 130 2.35 -4.95 3.43
CA VAL A 130 1.36 -5.28 2.39
C VAL A 130 0.59 -6.51 2.83
N SER A 131 -0.66 -6.33 3.22
CA SER A 131 -1.55 -7.39 3.73
C SER A 131 -2.23 -8.18 2.63
N GLU A 132 -2.46 -7.54 1.48
CA GLU A 132 -3.09 -8.18 0.33
C GLU A 132 -2.49 -7.66 -0.97
N SER A 133 -2.29 -8.57 -1.92
CA SER A 133 -1.91 -8.26 -3.29
C SER A 133 -2.22 -9.44 -4.20
N GLY A 134 -2.53 -9.19 -5.47
CA GLY A 134 -2.86 -10.24 -6.43
C GLY A 134 -3.29 -9.69 -7.78
N TRP A 135 -3.59 -10.62 -8.70
CA TRP A 135 -4.04 -10.30 -10.04
C TRP A 135 -5.13 -11.28 -10.48
N PRO A 136 -6.27 -10.81 -10.99
CA PRO A 136 -7.40 -11.67 -11.34
C PRO A 136 -7.16 -12.47 -12.61
N THR A 137 -7.72 -13.68 -12.67
CA THR A 137 -7.63 -14.58 -13.82
C THR A 137 -8.65 -14.27 -14.92
N GLU A 138 -9.72 -13.56 -14.58
CA GLU A 138 -10.82 -13.17 -15.48
C GLU A 138 -11.52 -11.90 -14.98
N GLY A 139 -12.47 -11.36 -15.76
CA GLY A 139 -13.34 -10.27 -15.31
C GLY A 139 -12.92 -8.86 -15.76
N GLY A 140 -11.92 -8.71 -16.64
CA GLY A 140 -11.61 -7.42 -17.24
C GLY A 140 -10.41 -7.41 -18.20
N PRO A 141 -9.97 -6.21 -18.62
CA PRO A 141 -8.76 -6.06 -19.41
C PRO A 141 -7.53 -6.58 -18.65
N GLY A 142 -6.56 -7.15 -19.39
CA GLY A 142 -5.31 -7.68 -18.81
C GLY A 142 -5.48 -8.87 -17.85
N THR A 143 -6.69 -9.40 -17.67
CA THR A 143 -6.92 -10.59 -16.82
C THR A 143 -6.73 -11.86 -17.63
N SER A 144 -5.93 -12.78 -17.11
CA SER A 144 -5.76 -14.13 -17.65
C SER A 144 -5.09 -14.99 -16.58
N VAL A 145 -5.21 -16.32 -16.70
CA VAL A 145 -4.45 -17.26 -15.84
C VAL A 145 -2.94 -17.02 -15.97
N GLU A 146 -2.46 -16.74 -17.18
CA GLU A 146 -1.07 -16.44 -17.50
C GLU A 146 -0.57 -15.17 -16.77
N ASN A 147 -1.34 -14.08 -16.82
CA ASN A 147 -0.97 -12.81 -16.19
C ASN A 147 -1.06 -12.91 -14.67
N ALA A 148 -2.08 -13.60 -14.15
CA ALA A 148 -2.21 -13.85 -12.72
C ALA A 148 -1.02 -14.64 -12.15
N LYS A 149 -0.64 -15.73 -12.84
CA LYS A 149 0.54 -16.52 -12.51
C LYS A 149 1.82 -15.69 -12.59
N THR A 150 1.95 -14.87 -13.64
CA THR A 150 3.10 -13.97 -13.83
C THR A 150 3.23 -13.00 -12.67
N TYR A 151 2.15 -12.30 -12.34
CA TYR A 151 2.12 -11.33 -11.25
C TYR A 151 2.54 -11.96 -9.91
N VAL A 152 1.90 -13.07 -9.52
CA VAL A 152 2.17 -13.72 -8.23
C VAL A 152 3.61 -14.24 -8.17
N ASN A 153 4.11 -14.87 -9.23
CA ASN A 153 5.48 -15.35 -9.26
C ASN A 153 6.49 -14.20 -9.15
N ASN A 154 6.29 -13.13 -9.91
CA ASN A 154 7.20 -11.99 -9.90
C ASN A 154 7.15 -11.24 -8.56
N LEU A 155 5.95 -11.05 -7.98
CA LEU A 155 5.80 -10.48 -6.65
C LEU A 155 6.57 -11.29 -5.60
N ILE A 156 6.45 -12.63 -5.62
CA ILE A 156 7.19 -13.51 -4.70
C ILE A 156 8.71 -13.37 -4.87
N GLN A 157 9.20 -13.26 -6.11
CA GLN A 157 10.64 -13.06 -6.34
C GLN A 157 11.10 -11.67 -5.88
N HIS A 158 10.29 -10.65 -6.13
CA HIS A 158 10.56 -9.26 -5.74
C HIS A 158 10.68 -9.12 -4.22
N VAL A 159 9.66 -9.56 -3.47
CA VAL A 159 9.63 -9.40 -2.00
C VAL A 159 10.68 -10.24 -1.26
N LYS A 160 11.21 -11.30 -1.89
CA LYS A 160 12.35 -12.06 -1.35
C LYS A 160 13.67 -11.28 -1.43
N ASN A 161 13.80 -10.42 -2.43
CA ASN A 161 14.98 -9.59 -2.64
C ASN A 161 14.88 -8.23 -1.91
N GLY A 162 13.68 -7.86 -1.46
CA GLY A 162 13.38 -6.57 -0.84
C GLY A 162 13.09 -5.46 -1.87
N SER A 163 12.58 -4.33 -1.39
CA SER A 163 12.55 -3.09 -2.17
C SER A 163 13.95 -2.45 -2.19
N PRO A 164 14.32 -1.66 -3.23
CA PRO A 164 15.56 -0.87 -3.24
C PRO A 164 15.70 0.03 -2.00
#